data_AF-A0A2G2VPA9-F1
#
_entry.id   AF-A0A2G2VPA9-F1
#
_cell.length_a   1.000
_cell.length_b   1.000
_cell.length_c   1.000
_cell.angle_alpha   90.00
_cell.angle_beta   90.00
_cell.angle_gamma   90.00
#
_symmetry.space_group_name_H-M   'P 1'
#
loop_
_entity.id
_entity.type
_entity.pdbx_description
1 polymer ?
#
loop_
_entity_poly.entity_id
_entity_poly.type
_entity_poly.pdbx_seq_one_letter_code
_entity_poly.pdbx_strand_id
1 'polypeptide(L)'
;MQTREELIHSLTIIIWIASALHAAINFGQYPYGGFAPNRPGMSRRLIPDPGTSEYEELKTNPVKGYLKTITPQFQTLIGIAVLEVLSIHSSDEYFLGQREAAAEWTKDKEALKAFEKFGKKLAQIEEKITMMNNDEKLNNRTGPVKMPYTLLYPTSEPGLVTAKGIPNSISI
;
A
#
# COMPACT_ATOMS: atom_id res chain seq x y z
N MET A 1 12.58 9.42 -28.05
CA MET A 1 11.68 10.51 -27.62
C MET A 1 11.67 11.58 -28.70
N GLN A 2 10.80 11.38 -29.70
CA GLN A 2 10.73 12.13 -30.96
C GLN A 2 9.47 13.01 -31.05
N THR A 3 8.44 12.78 -30.24
CA THR A 3 7.20 13.56 -30.23
C THR A 3 6.85 14.07 -28.82
N ARG A 4 6.02 15.11 -28.75
CA ARG A 4 5.46 15.62 -27.48
C ARG A 4 4.66 14.55 -26.75
N GLU A 5 3.93 13.72 -27.49
CA GLU A 5 3.10 12.65 -26.92
C GLU A 5 3.96 11.57 -26.28
N GLU A 6 5.05 11.16 -26.92
CA GLU A 6 6.03 10.22 -26.34
C GLU A 6 6.62 10.75 -25.03
N LEU A 7 6.93 12.05 -24.97
CA LEU A 7 7.44 12.70 -23.76
C LEU A 7 6.40 12.70 -22.64
N ILE A 8 5.16 13.11 -22.94
CA ILE A 8 4.06 13.11 -21.96
C ILE A 8 3.84 11.70 -21.42
N HIS A 9 3.76 10.71 -22.30
CA HIS A 9 3.52 9.32 -21.90
C HIS A 9 4.65 8.77 -21.03
N SER A 10 5.91 9.00 -21.43
CA SER A 10 7.08 8.54 -20.69
C SER A 10 7.16 9.17 -19.29
N LEU A 11 6.97 10.48 -19.18
CA LEU A 11 6.98 11.17 -17.90
C LEU A 11 5.81 10.75 -17.00
N THR A 12 4.62 10.54 -17.59
CA THR A 12 3.44 10.05 -16.85
C THR A 12 3.69 8.68 -16.26
N ILE A 13 4.31 7.76 -17.01
CA ILE A 13 4.67 6.42 -16.51
C ILE A 13 5.68 6.53 -15.37
N ILE A 14 6.73 7.34 -15.52
CA ILE A 14 7.75 7.51 -14.47
C ILE A 14 7.11 8.02 -13.18
N ILE A 15 6.28 9.07 -13.27
CA ILE A 15 5.56 9.63 -12.11
C ILE A 15 4.63 8.57 -11.51
N TRP A 16 3.86 7.85 -12.33
CA TRP A 16 2.94 6.80 -11.86
C TRP A 16 3.65 5.67 -11.11
N ILE A 17 4.76 5.16 -11.66
CA ILE A 17 5.55 4.09 -11.05
C ILE A 17 6.14 4.55 -9.72
N ALA A 18 6.74 5.74 -9.71
CA ALA A 18 7.41 6.27 -8.53
C ALA A 18 6.45 6.64 -7.40
N SER A 19 5.20 6.97 -7.72
CA SER A 19 4.21 7.42 -6.74
C SER A 19 3.12 6.37 -6.47
N ALA A 20 1.99 6.45 -7.18
CA ALA A 20 0.78 5.71 -6.88
C ALA A 20 0.93 4.18 -7.02
N LEU A 21 1.72 3.68 -7.98
CA LEU A 21 1.97 2.24 -8.09
C LEU A 21 2.73 1.72 -6.86
N HIS A 22 3.83 2.39 -6.51
CA HIS A 22 4.61 2.06 -5.33
C HIS A 22 3.74 2.10 -4.06
N ALA A 23 3.00 3.19 -3.84
CA ALA A 23 2.14 3.35 -2.67
C ALA A 23 1.09 2.22 -2.55
N ALA A 24 0.48 1.83 -3.66
CA ALA A 24 -0.55 0.79 -3.69
C ALA A 24 -0.04 -0.61 -3.31
N ILE A 25 1.23 -0.91 -3.59
CA ILE A 25 1.83 -2.22 -3.28
C ILE A 25 2.63 -2.22 -1.96
N ASN A 26 2.96 -1.04 -1.45
CA ASN A 26 3.88 -0.88 -0.33
C ASN A 26 3.15 -0.65 1.01
N PHE A 27 2.34 0.41 1.15
CA PHE A 27 1.79 0.81 2.45
C PHE A 27 0.68 -0.10 2.99
N GLY A 28 0.26 -1.10 2.20
CA GLY A 28 -0.63 -2.17 2.63
C GLY A 28 0.10 -3.36 3.25
N GLN A 29 1.44 -3.37 3.24
CA GLN A 29 2.25 -4.50 3.71
C GLN A 29 1.97 -4.87 5.16
N TYR A 30 2.14 -3.95 6.10
CA TYR A 30 1.83 -4.21 7.51
C TYR A 30 0.31 -4.28 7.77
N PRO A 31 -0.55 -3.38 7.25
CA PRO A 31 -1.98 -3.46 7.49
C PRO A 31 -2.62 -4.82 7.12
N TYR A 32 -2.17 -5.45 6.03
CA TYR A 32 -2.66 -6.78 5.64
C TYR A 32 -1.76 -7.94 6.14
N GLY A 33 -0.45 -7.72 6.26
CA GLY A 33 0.54 -8.76 6.58
C GLY A 33 0.97 -8.84 8.03
N GLY A 34 0.65 -7.85 8.86
CA GLY A 34 0.97 -7.82 10.29
C GLY A 34 0.30 -8.96 11.06
N PHE A 35 -0.85 -9.45 10.57
CA PHE A 35 -1.39 -10.75 10.97
C PHE A 35 -0.86 -11.84 10.03
N ALA A 36 0.28 -12.44 10.39
CA ALA A 36 0.99 -13.41 9.54
C ALA A 36 0.14 -14.54 8.94
N PRO A 37 -0.87 -15.12 9.62
CA PRO A 37 -1.76 -16.10 9.01
C PRO A 37 -2.48 -15.61 7.75
N ASN A 38 -2.71 -14.31 7.59
CA ASN A 38 -3.35 -13.71 6.41
C ASN A 38 -2.40 -13.62 5.20
N ARG A 39 -1.09 -13.46 5.44
CA ARG A 39 -0.08 -13.34 4.37
C ARG A 39 1.20 -14.10 4.74
N PRO A 40 1.19 -15.44 4.74
CA PRO A 40 2.37 -16.23 5.10
C PRO A 40 3.47 -16.04 4.06
N GLY A 41 4.67 -15.69 4.50
CA GLY A 41 5.84 -15.49 3.62
C GLY A 41 6.44 -16.78 3.06
N MET A 42 6.15 -17.93 3.69
CA MET A 42 6.61 -19.24 3.21
C MET A 42 5.71 -20.39 3.70
N SER A 43 5.84 -21.53 3.02
CA SER A 43 5.29 -22.82 3.43
C SER A 43 6.41 -23.83 3.68
N ARG A 44 6.30 -24.63 4.75
CA ARG A 44 7.36 -25.56 5.22
C ARG A 44 7.09 -27.03 4.93
N ARG A 45 5.86 -27.40 4.58
CA ARG A 45 5.47 -28.78 4.27
C ARG A 45 4.35 -28.81 3.22
N LEU A 46 4.28 -29.91 2.50
CA LEU A 46 3.19 -30.22 1.58
C LEU A 46 1.91 -30.58 2.35
N ILE A 47 0.81 -30.75 1.62
CA ILE A 47 -0.42 -31.33 2.18
C ILE A 47 -0.10 -32.77 2.63
N PRO A 48 -0.40 -33.15 3.88
CA PRO A 48 -0.09 -34.49 4.36
C PRO A 48 -0.98 -35.55 3.69
N ASP A 49 -0.46 -36.76 3.50
CA ASP A 49 -1.21 -37.88 2.92
C ASP A 49 -2.18 -38.51 3.94
N PRO A 50 -3.35 -39.01 3.50
CA PRO A 50 -4.27 -39.73 4.38
C PRO A 50 -3.60 -40.90 5.12
N GLY A 51 -3.87 -41.02 6.42
CA GLY A 51 -3.29 -42.05 7.29
C GLY A 51 -1.95 -41.68 7.95
N THR A 52 -1.37 -40.52 7.63
CA THR A 52 -0.20 -39.98 8.35
C THR A 52 -0.59 -39.28 9.66
N SER A 53 0.36 -39.17 10.59
CA SER A 53 0.14 -38.48 11.86
C SER A 53 -0.15 -36.99 11.67
N GLU A 54 0.43 -36.39 10.64
CA GLU A 54 0.27 -35.01 10.24
C GLU A 54 -1.12 -34.76 9.63
N TYR A 55 -1.66 -35.74 8.90
CA TYR A 55 -3.03 -35.69 8.39
C TYR A 55 -4.05 -35.73 9.54
N GLU A 56 -3.86 -36.63 10.51
CA GLU A 56 -4.71 -36.67 11.71
C GLU A 56 -4.56 -35.41 12.57
N GLU A 57 -3.37 -34.81 12.67
CA GLU A 57 -3.17 -33.51 13.33
C GLU A 57 -3.93 -32.39 12.62
N LEU A 58 -3.87 -32.31 11.29
CA LEU A 58 -4.60 -31.29 10.52
C LEU A 58 -6.12 -31.45 10.68
N LYS A 59 -6.61 -32.69 10.70
CA LYS A 59 -8.03 -33.02 10.87
C LYS A 59 -8.54 -32.68 12.27
N THR A 60 -7.78 -33.00 13.32
CA THR A 60 -8.19 -32.80 14.72
C THR A 60 -7.86 -31.41 15.25
N ASN A 61 -6.82 -30.76 14.74
CA ASN A 61 -6.40 -29.41 15.10
C ASN A 61 -5.94 -28.62 13.87
N PRO A 62 -6.88 -28.10 13.07
CA PRO A 62 -6.57 -27.41 11.82
C PRO A 62 -5.72 -26.15 12.03
N VAL A 63 -5.89 -25.44 13.16
CA VAL A 63 -5.09 -24.26 13.49
C VAL A 63 -3.63 -24.63 13.70
N LYS A 64 -3.35 -25.66 14.52
CA LYS A 64 -1.98 -26.16 14.73
C LYS A 64 -1.39 -26.71 13.43
N GLY A 65 -2.22 -27.41 12.64
CA GLY A 65 -1.87 -27.88 11.31
C GLY A 65 -1.41 -26.75 10.40
N TYR A 66 -2.19 -25.66 10.34
CA TYR A 66 -1.89 -24.47 9.56
C TYR A 66 -0.62 -23.75 10.03
N LEU A 67 -0.48 -23.50 11.33
CA LEU A 67 0.69 -22.82 11.92
C LEU A 67 1.99 -23.61 11.72
N LYS A 68 1.92 -24.95 11.72
CA LYS A 68 3.07 -25.81 11.37
C LYS A 68 3.41 -25.79 9.88
N THR A 69 2.48 -25.42 9.02
CA THR A 69 2.70 -25.32 7.57
C THR A 69 3.28 -23.96 7.18
N ILE A 70 2.80 -22.85 7.76
CA ILE A 70 3.28 -21.51 7.41
C ILE A 70 4.60 -21.13 8.10
N THR A 71 5.06 -19.89 7.87
CA THR A 71 6.26 -19.28 8.44
C THR A 71 6.42 -19.55 9.94
N PRO A 72 7.58 -20.08 10.39
CA PRO A 72 7.93 -20.25 11.81
C PRO A 72 7.81 -18.95 12.60
N GLN A 73 7.48 -19.07 13.89
CA GLN A 73 7.27 -17.94 14.79
C GLN A 73 8.43 -16.92 14.79
N PHE A 74 9.69 -17.37 14.87
CA PHE A 74 10.84 -16.48 14.89
C PHE A 74 10.99 -15.68 13.59
N GLN A 75 10.83 -16.33 12.43
CA GLN A 75 10.88 -15.67 11.13
C GLN A 75 9.68 -14.75 10.91
N THR A 76 8.51 -15.12 11.44
CA THR A 76 7.32 -14.27 11.45
C THR A 76 7.56 -12.98 12.23
N LEU A 77 8.21 -13.06 13.40
CA LEU A 77 8.51 -11.86 14.20
C LEU A 77 9.41 -10.89 13.42
N ILE A 78 10.47 -11.40 12.79
CA ILE A 78 11.38 -10.60 11.95
C ILE A 78 10.60 -10.00 10.78
N GLY A 79 9.80 -10.81 10.09
CA GLY A 79 9.01 -10.38 8.94
C GLY A 79 8.05 -9.25 9.28
N ILE A 80 7.25 -9.40 10.35
CA ILE A 80 6.29 -8.37 10.79
C ILE A 80 7.01 -7.06 11.13
N ALA A 81 8.14 -7.12 11.84
CA ALA A 81 8.93 -5.92 12.17
C ALA A 81 9.46 -5.21 10.92
N VAL A 82 9.90 -5.95 9.90
CA VAL A 82 10.29 -5.36 8.61
C VAL A 82 9.09 -4.71 7.93
N LEU A 83 7.95 -5.41 7.82
CA LEU A 83 6.75 -4.85 7.18
C LEU A 83 6.29 -3.58 7.88
N GLU A 84 6.41 -3.49 9.20
CA GLU A 84 6.05 -2.30 9.99
C GLU A 84 6.88 -1.09 9.55
N VAL A 85 8.21 -1.24 9.54
CA VAL A 85 9.13 -0.19 9.09
C VAL A 85 8.84 0.24 7.65
N LEU A 86 8.59 -0.72 6.76
CA LEU A 86 8.27 -0.45 5.36
C LEU A 86 6.89 0.22 5.16
N SER A 87 6.03 0.26 6.18
CA SER A 87 4.66 0.79 6.06
C SER A 87 4.47 2.14 6.79
N ILE A 88 5.54 2.73 7.32
CA ILE A 88 5.50 4.02 8.04
C ILE A 88 5.94 5.14 7.11
N HIS A 89 5.17 6.22 7.05
CA HIS A 89 5.61 7.46 6.38
C HIS A 89 6.58 8.24 7.26
N SER A 90 7.68 8.73 6.68
CA SER A 90 8.60 9.63 7.37
C SER A 90 7.93 10.98 7.70
N SER A 91 8.43 11.67 8.74
CA SER A 91 7.91 12.99 9.16
C SER A 91 8.17 14.12 8.17
N ASP A 92 9.16 13.95 7.31
CA ASP A 92 9.58 14.87 6.26
C ASP A 92 9.12 14.43 4.86
N GLU A 93 8.18 13.49 4.77
CA GLU A 93 7.68 12.98 3.50
C GLU A 93 6.89 14.05 2.71
N TYR A 94 7.09 14.07 1.39
CA TYR A 94 6.33 14.88 0.46
C TYR A 94 5.38 14.01 -0.35
N PHE A 95 4.09 14.18 -0.09
CA PHE A 95 3.03 13.47 -0.82
C PHE A 95 2.82 14.04 -2.23
N LEU A 96 2.14 13.28 -3.06
CA LEU A 96 1.83 13.62 -4.43
C LEU A 96 1.06 14.94 -4.49
N GLY A 97 1.55 15.86 -5.32
CA GLY A 97 1.01 17.23 -5.39
C GLY A 97 1.60 18.19 -4.34
N GLN A 98 2.55 17.73 -3.52
CA GLN A 98 3.38 18.55 -2.65
C GLN A 98 4.81 18.61 -3.18
N ARG A 99 5.55 19.66 -2.80
CA ARG A 99 6.95 19.85 -3.15
C ARG A 99 7.65 20.64 -2.06
N GLU A 100 8.94 20.36 -1.87
CA GLU A 100 9.83 21.24 -1.13
C GLU A 100 9.88 22.61 -1.82
N ALA A 101 9.75 23.69 -1.04
CA ALA A 101 9.69 25.06 -1.55
C ALA A 101 8.68 25.25 -2.70
N ALA A 102 7.43 24.82 -2.49
CA ALA A 102 6.36 24.78 -3.50
C ALA A 102 6.16 26.09 -4.30
N ALA A 103 6.54 27.25 -3.77
CA ALA A 103 6.44 28.55 -4.43
C ALA A 103 7.69 28.98 -5.24
N GLU A 104 8.82 28.29 -5.11
CA GLU A 104 10.12 28.81 -5.57
C GLU A 104 10.92 27.84 -6.45
N TRP A 105 10.45 26.60 -6.65
CA TRP A 105 11.15 25.64 -7.51
C TRP A 105 11.25 26.08 -8.98
N THR A 106 10.44 27.05 -9.40
CA THR A 106 10.52 27.72 -10.71
C THR A 106 10.00 29.15 -10.63
N LYS A 107 10.50 30.02 -11.52
CA LYS A 107 9.97 31.38 -11.72
C LYS A 107 8.81 31.43 -12.73
N ASP A 108 8.52 30.31 -13.40
CA ASP A 108 7.44 30.21 -14.37
C ASP A 108 6.06 30.13 -13.68
N LYS A 109 5.27 31.20 -13.82
CA LYS A 109 3.95 31.32 -13.20
C LYS A 109 2.94 30.31 -13.76
N GLU A 110 3.06 29.90 -15.02
CA GLU A 110 2.12 28.94 -15.61
C GLU A 110 2.39 27.52 -15.11
N ALA A 111 3.67 27.16 -14.92
CA ALA A 111 4.05 25.90 -14.28
C ALA A 111 3.54 25.82 -12.83
N LEU A 112 3.67 26.92 -12.06
CA LEU A 112 3.16 27.00 -10.69
C LEU A 112 1.63 26.83 -10.62
N LYS A 113 0.87 27.52 -11.49
CA LYS A 113 -0.60 27.37 -11.57
C LYS A 113 -1.02 25.96 -11.98
N ALA A 114 -0.30 25.33 -12.91
CA ALA A 114 -0.57 23.95 -13.31
C ALA A 114 -0.36 22.97 -12.15
N PHE A 115 0.68 23.16 -11.34
CA PHE A 115 0.94 22.36 -10.15
C PHE A 115 -0.14 22.56 -9.06
N GLU A 116 -0.58 23.80 -8.83
CA GLU A 116 -1.69 24.08 -7.92
C GLU A 116 -2.99 23.39 -8.37
N LYS A 117 -3.29 23.43 -9.67
CA LYS A 117 -4.44 22.73 -10.25
C LYS A 117 -4.34 21.22 -10.07
N PHE A 118 -3.14 20.65 -10.19
CA PHE A 118 -2.89 19.23 -9.94
C PHE A 118 -3.20 18.86 -8.48
N GLY A 119 -2.70 19.63 -7.50
CA GLY A 119 -3.02 19.41 -6.08
C GLY A 119 -4.52 19.50 -5.77
N LYS A 120 -5.21 20.51 -6.31
CA LYS A 120 -6.68 20.63 -6.19
C LYS A 120 -7.41 19.42 -6.78
N LYS A 121 -6.91 18.88 -7.90
CA LYS A 121 -7.52 17.70 -8.52
C LYS A 121 -7.33 16.45 -7.66
N LEU A 122 -6.18 16.30 -7.01
CA LEU A 122 -5.94 15.20 -6.07
C LEU A 122 -6.89 15.26 -4.87
N ALA A 123 -7.11 16.45 -4.28
CA ALA A 123 -8.08 16.61 -3.19
C ALA A 123 -9.50 16.16 -3.61
N GLN A 124 -9.96 16.55 -4.79
CA GLN A 124 -11.25 16.09 -5.34
C GLN A 124 -11.31 14.56 -5.55
N ILE A 125 -10.18 13.94 -5.90
CA ILE A 125 -10.09 12.48 -6.04
C ILE A 125 -10.20 11.82 -4.67
N GLU A 126 -9.54 12.36 -3.64
CA GLU A 126 -9.63 11.85 -2.26
C GLU A 126 -11.08 11.88 -1.74
N GLU A 127 -11.80 12.98 -1.95
CA GLU A 127 -13.22 13.09 -1.64
C GLU A 127 -14.05 12.02 -2.37
N LYS A 128 -13.76 11.80 -3.66
CA LYS A 128 -14.43 10.76 -4.45
C LYS A 128 -14.16 9.36 -3.91
N ILE A 129 -12.92 9.04 -3.55
CA ILE A 129 -12.58 7.74 -2.96
C ILE A 129 -13.29 7.57 -1.61
N THR A 130 -13.37 8.64 -0.80
CA THR A 130 -14.10 8.65 0.47
C THR A 130 -15.59 8.36 0.27
N MET A 131 -16.24 9.01 -0.70
CA MET A 131 -17.64 8.71 -1.05
C MET A 131 -17.80 7.25 -1.47
N MET A 132 -16.89 6.73 -2.29
CA MET A 132 -16.94 5.33 -2.73
C MET A 132 -16.75 4.35 -1.57
N ASN A 133 -15.87 4.65 -0.61
CA ASN A 133 -15.64 3.82 0.57
C ASN A 133 -16.86 3.78 1.51
N ASN A 134 -17.69 4.82 1.49
CA ASN A 134 -18.93 4.92 2.28
C ASN A 134 -20.18 4.41 1.53
N ASP A 135 -20.07 4.07 0.24
CA ASP A 135 -21.18 3.51 -0.53
C ASP A 135 -21.35 2.02 -0.21
N GLU A 136 -22.43 1.66 0.46
CA GLU A 136 -22.77 0.28 0.85
C GLU A 136 -22.89 -0.66 -0.36
N LYS A 137 -23.17 -0.14 -1.56
CA LYS A 137 -23.21 -0.94 -2.80
C LYS A 137 -21.81 -1.38 -3.25
N LEU A 138 -20.76 -0.70 -2.79
CA LEU A 138 -19.35 -0.97 -3.12
C LEU A 138 -18.66 -1.77 -2.02
N ASN A 139 -19.30 -2.83 -1.53
CA ASN A 139 -18.83 -3.67 -0.41
C ASN A 139 -17.39 -4.22 -0.59
N ASN A 140 -16.93 -4.46 -1.82
CA ASN A 140 -15.56 -4.91 -2.14
C ASN A 140 -14.48 -3.94 -1.66
N ARG A 141 -14.83 -2.67 -1.42
CA ARG A 141 -13.90 -1.65 -0.93
C ARG A 141 -13.57 -1.79 0.55
N THR A 142 -14.36 -2.53 1.30
CA THR A 142 -14.27 -2.61 2.77
C THR A 142 -14.21 -4.06 3.26
N GLY A 143 -15.00 -4.95 2.63
CA GLY A 143 -15.02 -6.38 2.90
C GLY A 143 -15.47 -6.75 4.32
N PRO A 144 -15.41 -8.05 4.68
CA PRO A 144 -15.81 -8.54 6.00
C PRO A 144 -14.90 -8.06 7.13
N VAL A 145 -13.66 -7.68 6.81
CA VAL A 145 -12.67 -7.13 7.76
C VAL A 145 -12.92 -5.67 8.11
N LYS A 146 -13.92 -5.03 7.51
CA LYS A 146 -14.29 -3.63 7.76
C LYS A 146 -13.13 -2.65 7.58
N MET A 147 -12.32 -2.87 6.55
CA MET A 147 -11.13 -2.06 6.24
C MET A 147 -11.31 -1.35 4.90
N PRO A 148 -11.73 -0.07 4.88
CA PRO A 148 -11.89 0.69 3.66
C PRO A 148 -10.59 0.81 2.85
N TYR A 149 -10.69 0.78 1.53
CA TYR A 149 -9.53 0.89 0.65
C TYR A 149 -9.06 2.36 0.56
N THR A 150 -8.01 2.68 1.33
CA THR A 150 -7.45 4.03 1.45
C THR A 150 -6.03 4.18 0.89
N LEU A 151 -5.41 3.10 0.38
CA LEU A 151 -4.01 3.11 -0.10
C LEU A 151 -3.72 4.11 -1.23
N LEU A 152 -4.76 4.58 -1.92
CA LEU A 152 -4.65 5.59 -2.99
C LEU A 152 -5.22 6.96 -2.58
N TYR A 153 -5.34 7.24 -1.29
CA TYR A 153 -5.57 8.58 -0.80
C TYR A 153 -4.27 9.38 -1.01
N PRO A 154 -4.31 10.55 -1.66
CA PRO A 154 -3.13 11.39 -1.85
C PRO A 154 -2.42 11.75 -0.54
N THR A 155 -3.17 12.00 0.54
CA THR A 155 -2.60 12.50 1.81
C THR A 155 -2.54 11.45 2.93
N SER A 156 -1.60 11.64 3.87
CA SER A 156 -1.49 10.89 5.11
C SER A 156 -0.84 11.74 6.20
N GLU A 157 -0.99 11.32 7.45
CA GLU A 157 -0.23 11.80 8.59
C GLU A 157 1.11 11.04 8.68
N PRO A 158 2.20 11.73 9.09
CA PRO A 158 3.51 11.09 9.27
C PRO A 158 3.62 10.25 10.54
N GLY A 159 4.62 9.38 10.59
CA GLY A 159 5.08 8.71 11.81
C GLY A 159 4.20 7.55 12.29
N LEU A 160 3.21 7.13 11.49
CA LEU A 160 2.29 6.03 11.80
C LEU A 160 2.10 5.13 10.58
N VAL A 161 1.70 3.88 10.83
CA VAL A 161 1.15 2.98 9.80
C VAL A 161 -0.31 3.38 9.56
N THR A 162 -0.57 4.06 8.45
CA THR A 162 -1.90 4.66 8.17
C THR A 162 -2.70 3.95 7.08
N ALA A 163 -2.07 3.09 6.26
CA ALA A 163 -2.67 2.48 5.08
C ALA A 163 -3.25 3.50 4.07
N LYS A 164 -2.69 4.70 4.00
CA LYS A 164 -3.04 5.78 3.07
C LYS A 164 -1.81 6.65 2.77
N GLY A 165 -1.95 7.60 1.84
CA GLY A 165 -0.87 8.50 1.43
C GLY A 165 -0.12 7.99 0.21
N ILE A 166 0.08 8.88 -0.77
CA ILE A 166 0.87 8.59 -1.97
C ILE A 166 2.10 9.51 -1.95
N PRO A 167 3.31 9.03 -1.61
CA PRO A 167 4.53 9.80 -1.77
C PRO A 167 4.83 10.16 -3.22
N ASN A 168 5.67 11.18 -3.43
CA ASN A 168 6.18 11.49 -4.77
C ASN A 168 7.15 10.44 -5.33
N SER A 169 7.73 9.60 -4.46
CA SER A 169 8.83 8.71 -4.78
C SER A 169 8.74 7.34 -4.10
N ILE A 170 9.65 6.44 -4.48
CA ILE A 170 9.93 5.19 -3.78
C ILE A 170 10.80 5.53 -2.57
N SER A 171 10.20 6.10 -1.53
CA SER A 171 10.88 6.67 -0.35
C SER A 171 10.69 5.88 0.93
N ILE A 172 9.60 5.12 1.07
CA ILE A 172 9.51 3.86 1.83
C ILE A 172 8.19 3.17 1.54
#